data_AF-A0A9D9QGZ8-F1
#
_entry.id   AF-A0A9D9QGZ8-F1
#
_cell.length_a   1.000
_cell.length_b   1.000
_cell.length_c   1.000
_cell.angle_alpha   90.00
_cell.angle_beta   90.00
_cell.angle_gamma   90.00
#
_symmetry.space_group_name_H-M   'P 1'
#
loop_
_entity.id
_entity.type
_entity.pdbx_description
1 polymer ?
#
loop_
_entity_poly.entity_id
_entity_poly.type
_entity_poly.pdbx_seq_one_letter_code
_entity_poly.pdbx_strand_id
1 'polypeptide(L)'
;MPSSVVKYRIFIASPSGLEGIRQAFHRTLDNYNRREAVPRNVMFEAVSWEAIPSGLGRPQELINAEIRNCDFAVFIFRDRWGSSTGLKSNYSSGCEEEWALCNELFLEGKMQGVQLYFLPVDQARLRDPGAQLKKVLVFRKKVERARQHLCKALYADDEFAAELQTSLAAWMLKHERSGPRVDPTRRRQEISAPTSPSAASDGLSAGLLRHAEGLIEQKPESALPIIEASLMAAPPNDVAAKALFARAYVLRALGRAEEELTVYGELAARFDDATDLSIRETIAKSLVNKGACLNTLGRTEEGVTVIDEMLARFSDASELALRESVATGLLNKGNQLGKLGRDEDAVATYEELEVRFNGSIELPLQKLVGYALFNKGFALDRLGRNGDAVIAYDTLLARLGGASELVLREVFAGGLLAKGQSLDMLGRFEEEIAVYNNLVDRFGDSTELPLRVHVSAALFKKGLTLGKLGRTEDEITSYDGLLERFWNAIESSFSEVLAKALYNKCLKVDVLEGIVLCDQLLERFGTATDLEVREPVAKGLRTKADNLHVLGRSNESIAVYDDLIARFGSATEVPLRLAVANGLLGKGAVLRELGRYEDESAIYDELRAHGECA
;
A
#
# COMPACT_ATOMS: atom_id res chain seq x y z
N MET A 1 1.90 12.93 51.64
CA MET A 1 2.43 13.87 50.65
C MET A 1 2.35 13.19 49.29
N PRO A 2 1.69 13.77 48.28
CA PRO A 2 1.60 13.15 46.95
C PRO A 2 3.00 13.12 46.32
N SER A 3 3.45 11.94 45.93
CA SER A 3 4.74 11.75 45.27
C SER A 3 4.58 12.03 43.78
N SER A 4 5.05 13.19 43.31
CA SER A 4 5.00 13.59 41.91
C SER A 4 5.97 12.74 41.09
N VAL A 5 5.47 11.95 40.13
CA VAL A 5 6.30 11.18 39.20
C VAL A 5 6.73 12.08 38.04
N VAL A 6 8.04 12.20 37.81
CA VAL A 6 8.63 12.94 36.70
C VAL A 6 8.67 12.04 35.47
N LYS A 7 8.09 12.50 34.36
CA LYS A 7 7.99 11.75 33.10
C LYS A 7 9.06 12.21 32.11
N TYR A 8 9.77 11.26 31.51
CA TYR A 8 10.73 11.50 30.44
C TYR A 8 10.32 10.74 29.17
N ARG A 9 10.32 11.41 28.03
CA ARG A 9 9.89 10.83 26.74
C ARG A 9 11.10 10.31 25.97
N ILE A 10 11.05 9.07 25.50
CA ILE A 10 12.10 8.40 24.75
C ILE A 10 11.58 8.10 23.34
N PHE A 11 12.11 8.82 22.35
CA PHE A 11 11.87 8.52 20.95
C PHE A 11 12.59 7.23 20.55
N ILE A 12 11.90 6.31 19.87
CA ILE A 12 12.53 5.12 19.27
C ILE A 12 12.38 5.17 17.75
N ALA A 13 13.50 4.99 17.06
CA ALA A 13 13.54 4.87 15.62
C ALA A 13 14.33 3.63 15.18
N SER A 14 13.75 2.88 14.26
CA SER A 14 14.44 1.79 13.58
C SER A 14 13.84 1.57 12.19
N PRO A 15 14.66 1.15 11.19
CA PRO A 15 14.16 0.74 9.89
C PRO A 15 13.21 -0.47 9.97
N SER A 16 12.42 -0.70 8.92
CA SER A 16 11.51 -1.86 8.79
C SER A 16 12.24 -3.20 8.98
N GLY A 17 11.59 -4.21 9.57
CA GLY A 17 12.16 -5.56 9.75
C GLY A 17 12.84 -5.79 11.10
N LEU A 18 12.59 -4.89 12.07
CA LEU A 18 13.12 -4.96 13.44
C LEU A 18 12.00 -4.95 14.49
N GLU A 19 10.81 -5.43 14.12
CA GLU A 19 9.60 -5.42 14.94
C GLU A 19 9.83 -6.16 16.26
N GLY A 20 10.51 -7.32 16.23
CA GLY A 20 10.87 -8.08 17.44
C GLY A 20 11.77 -7.32 18.41
N ILE A 21 12.67 -6.47 17.90
CA ILE A 21 13.56 -5.64 18.71
C ILE A 21 12.82 -4.41 19.25
N ARG A 22 11.92 -3.79 18.47
CA ARG A 22 11.02 -2.73 18.97
C ARG A 22 10.14 -3.26 20.10
N GLN A 23 9.58 -4.47 19.96
CA GLN A 23 8.84 -5.11 21.04
C GLN A 23 9.72 -5.41 22.26
N ALA A 24 10.99 -5.77 22.07
CA ALA A 24 11.95 -5.93 23.16
C ALA A 24 12.22 -4.60 23.88
N PHE A 25 12.34 -3.48 23.15
CA PHE A 25 12.48 -2.13 23.70
C PHE A 25 11.29 -1.79 24.63
N HIS A 26 10.06 -1.89 24.12
CA HIS A 26 8.86 -1.55 24.89
C HIS A 26 8.72 -2.42 26.15
N ARG A 27 8.87 -3.76 26.01
CA ARG A 27 8.83 -4.68 27.15
C ARG A 27 9.91 -4.36 28.18
N THR A 28 11.10 -3.98 27.74
CA THR A 28 12.20 -3.64 28.62
C THR A 28 11.92 -2.35 29.39
N LEU A 29 11.40 -1.33 28.70
CA LEU A 29 11.05 -0.04 29.29
C LEU A 29 9.93 -0.19 30.33
N ASP A 30 8.88 -0.96 30.00
CA ASP A 30 7.76 -1.21 30.91
C ASP A 30 8.20 -1.97 32.17
N ASN A 31 9.02 -3.01 31.99
CA ASN A 31 9.58 -3.77 33.11
C ASN A 31 10.48 -2.91 33.98
N TYR A 32 11.32 -2.07 33.38
CA TYR A 32 12.21 -1.17 34.10
C TYR A 32 11.43 -0.08 34.85
N ASN A 33 10.41 0.52 34.22
CA ASN A 33 9.52 1.48 34.86
C ASN A 33 8.85 0.88 36.09
N ARG A 34 8.27 -0.32 35.95
CA ARG A 34 7.54 -0.98 37.04
C ARG A 34 8.44 -1.33 38.22
N ARG A 35 9.66 -1.80 37.94
CA ARG A 35 10.56 -2.34 38.98
C ARG A 35 11.47 -1.31 39.60
N GLU A 36 11.97 -0.35 38.81
CA GLU A 36 13.04 0.54 39.22
C GLU A 36 12.67 2.03 39.15
N ALA A 37 12.06 2.50 38.05
CA ALA A 37 11.88 3.94 37.83
C ALA A 37 10.72 4.53 38.64
N VAL A 38 9.53 3.91 38.59
CA VAL A 38 8.32 4.41 39.27
C VAL A 38 8.47 4.43 40.79
N PRO A 39 9.07 3.41 41.46
CA PRO A 39 9.38 3.48 42.89
C PRO A 39 10.28 4.66 43.29
N ARG A 40 11.02 5.23 42.33
CA ARG A 40 11.89 6.41 42.49
C ARG A 40 11.27 7.70 41.95
N ASN A 41 9.96 7.70 41.69
CA ASN A 41 9.21 8.82 41.13
C ASN A 41 9.67 9.28 39.74
N VAL A 42 10.14 8.35 38.91
CA VAL A 42 10.52 8.60 37.51
C VAL A 42 9.74 7.64 36.59
N MET A 43 9.35 8.09 35.40
CA MET A 43 8.74 7.22 34.39
C MET A 43 9.27 7.56 33.01
N PHE A 44 9.70 6.54 32.27
CA PHE A 44 10.12 6.67 30.89
C PHE A 44 8.99 6.27 29.94
N GLU A 45 8.57 7.15 29.04
CA GLU A 45 7.54 6.86 28.05
C GLU A 45 8.17 6.68 26.67
N ALA A 46 7.89 5.55 26.02
CA ALA A 46 8.27 5.35 24.63
C ALA A 46 7.39 6.16 23.68
N VAL A 47 8.01 6.85 22.73
CA VAL A 47 7.35 7.54 21.61
C VAL A 47 7.76 6.84 20.32
N SER A 48 6.80 6.21 19.66
CA SER A 48 6.96 5.53 18.37
C SER A 48 5.92 6.04 17.37
N TRP A 49 6.30 6.18 16.10
CA TRP A 49 5.42 6.66 15.04
C TRP A 49 4.39 5.62 14.57
N GLU A 50 4.61 4.32 14.88
CA GLU A 50 3.70 3.22 14.52
C GLU A 50 2.39 3.22 15.34
N ALA A 51 2.28 4.05 16.38
CA ALA A 51 1.07 4.19 17.19
C ALA A 51 0.07 5.24 16.63
N ILE A 52 0.37 5.83 15.47
CA ILE A 52 -0.52 6.77 14.77
C ILE A 52 -1.24 6.00 13.66
N PRO A 53 -2.57 5.83 13.70
CA PRO A 53 -3.32 5.13 12.66
C PRO A 53 -3.09 5.76 11.28
N SER A 54 -2.83 4.91 10.29
CA SER A 54 -2.62 5.31 8.90
C SER A 54 -3.85 6.05 8.35
N GLY A 55 -3.73 7.36 8.10
CA GLY A 55 -4.84 8.17 7.56
C GLY A 55 -4.73 9.69 7.69
N LEU A 56 -3.75 10.23 8.43
CA LEU A 56 -3.47 11.67 8.52
C LEU A 56 -2.25 12.03 7.65
N GLY A 57 -2.28 13.19 6.98
CA GLY A 57 -1.28 13.64 6.01
C GLY A 57 0.19 13.61 6.48
N ARG A 58 1.11 13.58 5.50
CA ARG A 58 2.60 13.52 5.56
C ARG A 58 3.25 13.16 6.93
N PRO A 59 3.85 11.95 7.06
CA PRO A 59 4.43 11.45 8.31
C PRO A 59 5.56 12.31 8.94
N GLN A 60 6.42 12.96 8.14
CA GLN A 60 7.72 13.42 8.65
C GLN A 60 7.67 14.70 9.52
N GLU A 61 6.78 15.65 9.22
CA GLU A 61 6.69 16.91 10.00
C GLU A 61 6.10 16.68 11.40
N LEU A 62 5.15 15.74 11.51
CA LEU A 62 4.56 15.31 12.77
C LEU A 62 5.59 14.56 13.64
N ILE A 63 6.39 13.68 13.02
CA ILE A 63 7.49 12.99 13.70
C ILE A 63 8.53 14.02 14.20
N ASN A 64 8.90 15.00 13.37
CA ASN A 64 9.84 16.05 13.75
C ASN A 64 9.29 16.95 14.88
N ALA A 65 7.97 17.17 14.95
CA ALA A 65 7.33 17.88 16.07
C ALA A 65 7.36 17.06 17.36
N GLU A 66 7.11 15.74 17.29
CA GLU A 66 7.16 14.86 18.45
C GLU A 66 8.58 14.64 18.98
N ILE A 67 9.59 14.53 18.10
CA ILE A 67 11.01 14.43 18.49
C ILE A 67 11.44 15.62 19.35
N ARG A 68 10.98 16.84 19.01
CA ARG A 68 11.31 18.06 19.78
C ARG A 68 10.74 18.07 21.19
N ASN A 69 9.74 17.22 21.45
CA ASN A 69 9.14 17.02 22.76
C ASN A 69 9.73 15.81 23.51
N CYS A 70 10.75 15.14 22.96
CA CYS A 70 11.40 13.99 23.58
C CYS A 70 12.65 14.39 24.38
N ASP A 71 12.85 13.73 25.51
CA ASP A 71 14.02 13.91 26.38
C ASP A 71 15.19 13.01 25.97
N PHE A 72 14.89 11.84 25.40
CA PHE A 72 15.88 10.88 24.93
C PHE A 72 15.52 10.37 23.54
N ALA A 73 16.50 9.84 22.83
CA ALA A 73 16.29 9.11 21.59
C ALA A 73 17.11 7.82 21.53
N VAL A 74 16.53 6.76 20.97
CA VAL A 74 17.14 5.45 20.77
C VAL A 74 16.99 5.05 19.32
N PHE A 75 18.11 4.83 18.65
CA PHE A 75 18.19 4.42 17.26
C PHE A 75 18.74 3.01 17.14
N ILE A 76 18.12 2.19 16.29
CA ILE A 76 18.50 0.78 16.14
C ILE A 76 18.63 0.45 14.66
N PHE A 77 19.81 -0.03 14.26
CA PHE A 77 20.11 -0.44 12.89
C PHE A 77 20.63 -1.88 12.84
N ARG A 78 20.29 -2.59 11.76
CA ARG A 78 20.88 -3.91 11.42
C ARG A 78 21.42 -3.89 9.99
N ASP A 79 20.55 -4.11 9.01
CA ASP A 79 20.92 -4.29 7.60
C ASP A 79 20.14 -3.38 6.63
N ARG A 80 19.22 -2.57 7.16
CA ARG A 80 18.44 -1.60 6.37
C ARG A 80 18.77 -0.18 6.82
N TRP A 81 18.79 0.75 5.87
CA TRP A 81 18.99 2.19 6.10
C TRP A 81 17.65 2.95 6.21
N GLY A 82 16.60 2.40 5.60
CA GLY A 82 15.28 3.00 5.52
C GLY A 82 14.93 3.45 4.09
N SER A 83 13.67 3.74 3.87
CA SER A 83 13.17 4.38 2.64
C SER A 83 13.46 5.88 2.66
N SER A 84 13.63 6.48 1.49
CA SER A 84 13.84 7.92 1.35
C SER A 84 12.62 8.69 1.86
N THR A 85 12.84 9.70 2.69
CA THR A 85 11.88 10.78 2.86
C THR A 85 11.84 11.56 1.54
N GLY A 86 10.64 11.92 1.07
CA GLY A 86 10.46 12.52 -0.26
C GLY A 86 11.32 13.77 -0.55
N LEU A 87 11.23 14.28 -1.77
CA LEU A 87 12.08 15.28 -2.46
C LEU A 87 12.40 16.64 -1.76
N LYS A 88 12.07 16.85 -0.48
CA LYS A 88 12.42 18.04 0.31
C LYS A 88 13.33 17.77 1.52
N SER A 89 13.86 16.56 1.66
CA SER A 89 14.83 16.24 2.72
C SER A 89 16.26 16.23 2.17
N ASN A 90 17.20 16.84 2.89
CA ASN A 90 18.64 16.71 2.62
C ASN A 90 19.18 15.34 3.05
N TYR A 91 18.33 14.46 3.56
CA TYR A 91 18.68 13.15 4.11
C TYR A 91 18.18 12.04 3.20
N SER A 92 18.92 10.93 3.17
CA SER A 92 18.66 9.80 2.28
C SER A 92 17.71 8.75 2.85
N SER A 93 17.27 8.91 4.10
CA SER A 93 16.16 8.17 4.73
C SER A 93 15.51 8.94 5.88
N GLY A 94 14.30 8.55 6.26
CA GLY A 94 13.61 9.13 7.44
C GLY A 94 14.37 8.92 8.74
N CYS A 95 14.92 7.72 8.96
CA CYS A 95 15.75 7.46 10.15
C CYS A 95 17.04 8.29 10.16
N GLU A 96 17.60 8.65 8.99
CA GLU A 96 18.76 9.55 8.92
C GLU A 96 18.39 10.98 9.31
N GLU A 97 17.24 11.47 8.86
CA GLU A 97 16.69 12.78 9.22
C GLU A 97 16.37 12.88 10.72
N GLU A 98 15.68 11.88 11.25
CA GLU A 98 15.38 11.75 12.68
C GLU A 98 16.66 11.73 13.53
N TRP A 99 17.68 10.97 13.09
CA TRP A 99 18.98 10.93 13.76
C TRP A 99 19.65 12.31 13.76
N ALA A 100 19.64 12.99 12.62
CA ALA A 100 20.25 14.31 12.51
C ALA A 100 19.58 15.32 13.44
N LEU A 101 18.23 15.34 13.49
CA LEU A 101 17.47 16.21 14.38
C LEU A 101 17.70 15.88 15.86
N CYS A 102 17.65 14.61 16.26
CA CYS A 102 17.92 14.20 17.65
C CYS A 102 19.35 14.58 18.07
N ASN A 103 20.33 14.39 17.20
CA ASN A 103 21.72 14.72 17.47
C ASN A 103 21.96 16.24 17.52
N GLU A 104 21.25 17.04 16.72
CA GLU A 104 21.23 18.50 16.82
C GLU A 104 20.64 18.94 18.17
N LEU A 105 19.46 18.45 18.53
CA LEU A 105 18.80 18.77 19.80
C LEU A 105 19.65 18.36 21.01
N PHE A 106 20.36 17.24 20.93
CA PHE A 106 21.29 16.80 21.97
C PHE A 106 22.49 17.75 22.10
N LEU A 107 23.05 18.20 20.98
CA LEU A 107 24.16 19.16 20.98
C LEU A 107 23.76 20.55 21.47
N GLU A 108 22.52 20.96 21.20
CA GLU A 108 21.94 22.20 21.73
C GLU A 108 21.52 22.08 23.20
N GLY A 109 21.67 20.92 23.83
CA GLY A 109 21.24 20.67 25.21
C GLY A 109 19.73 20.62 25.41
N LYS A 110 18.95 20.55 24.32
CA LYS A 110 17.47 20.46 24.33
C LYS A 110 16.96 19.03 24.51
N MET A 111 17.82 18.03 24.22
CA MET A 111 17.61 16.60 24.46
C MET A 111 18.71 16.09 25.40
N GLN A 112 18.33 15.22 26.34
CA GLN A 112 19.19 14.78 27.45
C GLN A 112 20.09 13.59 27.09
N GLY A 113 19.75 12.81 26.07
CA GLY A 113 20.59 11.71 25.61
C GLY A 113 20.14 11.08 24.31
N VAL A 114 21.11 10.62 23.51
CA VAL A 114 20.86 9.87 22.26
C VAL A 114 21.70 8.60 22.30
N GLN A 115 21.08 7.45 22.02
CA GLN A 115 21.75 6.15 21.97
C GLN A 115 21.56 5.51 20.61
N LEU A 116 22.62 4.91 20.10
CA LEU A 116 22.64 4.22 18.80
C LEU A 116 23.11 2.78 18.98
N TYR A 117 22.32 1.83 18.52
CA TYR A 117 22.58 0.40 18.58
C TYR A 117 22.74 -0.19 17.18
N PHE A 118 23.83 -0.92 16.98
CA PHE A 118 24.03 -1.75 15.78
C PHE A 118 23.91 -3.22 16.16
N LEU A 119 22.86 -3.87 15.65
CA LEU A 119 22.62 -5.30 15.80
C LEU A 119 23.57 -6.10 14.90
N PRO A 120 23.88 -7.37 15.24
CA PRO A 120 24.75 -8.21 14.44
C PRO A 120 24.16 -8.46 13.04
N VAL A 121 25.04 -8.57 12.05
CA VAL A 121 24.70 -8.84 10.65
C VAL A 121 25.37 -10.13 10.21
N ASP A 122 24.65 -10.97 9.49
CA ASP A 122 25.17 -12.24 8.95
C ASP A 122 26.44 -12.01 8.11
N GLN A 123 27.46 -12.85 8.33
CA GLN A 123 28.73 -12.80 7.63
C GLN A 123 28.58 -12.97 6.11
N ALA A 124 27.57 -13.70 5.64
CA ALA A 124 27.24 -13.82 4.22
C ALA A 124 26.78 -12.47 3.63
N ARG A 125 25.98 -11.70 4.37
CA ARG A 125 25.53 -10.36 3.97
C ARG A 125 26.63 -9.31 4.07
N LEU A 126 27.65 -9.50 4.90
CA LEU A 126 28.82 -8.62 4.92
C LEU A 126 29.72 -8.80 3.69
N ARG A 127 29.69 -9.97 3.03
CA ARG A 127 30.45 -10.23 1.79
C ARG A 127 29.82 -9.58 0.57
N ASP A 128 28.48 -9.53 0.49
CA ASP A 128 27.75 -8.75 -0.52
C ASP A 128 26.62 -7.91 0.12
N PRO A 129 26.94 -6.70 0.61
CA PRO A 129 26.03 -5.93 1.46
C PRO A 129 24.89 -5.18 0.73
N GLY A 130 24.68 -5.38 -0.58
CA GLY A 130 23.63 -4.65 -1.32
C GLY A 130 23.69 -3.13 -1.16
N ALA A 131 22.63 -2.38 -1.52
CA ALA A 131 22.65 -0.91 -1.44
C ALA A 131 22.35 -0.36 -0.02
N GLN A 132 21.44 -1.01 0.71
CA GLN A 132 20.94 -0.54 2.02
C GLN A 132 21.95 -0.79 3.15
N LEU A 133 22.48 -2.02 3.26
CA LEU A 133 23.48 -2.34 4.29
C LEU A 133 24.82 -1.62 4.02
N LYS A 134 25.18 -1.32 2.75
CA LYS A 134 26.32 -0.41 2.45
C LYS A 134 26.15 0.96 3.13
N LYS A 135 24.96 1.56 3.08
CA LYS A 135 24.69 2.86 3.74
C LYS A 135 24.78 2.75 5.27
N VAL A 136 24.23 1.69 5.87
CA VAL A 136 24.34 1.42 7.31
C VAL A 136 25.81 1.29 7.73
N LEU A 137 26.63 0.56 6.97
CA LEU A 137 28.05 0.38 7.26
C LEU A 137 28.86 1.69 7.13
N VAL A 138 28.54 2.53 6.13
CA VAL A 138 29.15 3.86 5.97
C VAL A 138 28.79 4.76 7.14
N PHE A 139 27.52 4.79 7.53
CA PHE A 139 27.04 5.56 8.66
C PHE A 139 27.64 5.09 9.98
N ARG A 140 27.70 3.78 10.22
CA ARG A 140 28.35 3.18 11.39
C ARG A 140 29.79 3.66 11.53
N LYS A 141 30.59 3.55 10.46
CA LYS A 141 31.97 4.06 10.43
C LYS A 141 32.05 5.57 10.69
N LYS A 142 31.10 6.35 10.18
CA LYS A 142 31.04 7.81 10.39
C LYS A 142 30.77 8.15 11.86
N VAL A 143 29.80 7.49 12.50
CA VAL A 143 29.45 7.73 13.92
C VAL A 143 30.53 7.21 14.86
N GLU A 144 31.09 6.02 14.61
CA GLU A 144 32.18 5.45 15.41
C GLU A 144 33.43 6.34 15.41
N ARG A 145 33.76 6.98 14.28
CA ARG A 145 34.86 7.94 14.17
C ARG A 145 34.55 9.28 14.84
N ALA A 146 33.29 9.72 14.82
CA ALA A 146 32.89 11.03 15.33
C ALA A 146 32.68 11.03 16.86
N ARG A 147 32.13 9.95 17.43
CA ARG A 147 31.75 9.88 18.87
C ARG A 147 31.70 8.44 19.39
N GLN A 148 32.75 8.01 20.11
CA GLN A 148 32.89 6.65 20.66
C GLN A 148 31.88 6.29 21.78
N HIS A 149 31.15 7.23 22.38
CA HIS A 149 30.35 6.99 23.60
C HIS A 149 28.83 6.89 23.38
N LEU A 150 28.31 7.24 22.20
CA LEU A 150 26.87 7.19 21.90
C LEU A 150 26.46 5.94 21.10
N CYS A 151 27.44 5.18 20.61
CA CYS A 151 27.27 4.05 19.71
C CYS A 151 27.68 2.75 20.42
N LYS A 152 26.75 1.78 20.47
CA LYS A 152 26.98 0.45 21.02
C LYS A 152 26.77 -0.61 19.93
N ALA A 153 27.78 -1.46 19.74
CA ALA A 153 27.66 -2.64 18.88
C ALA A 153 27.25 -3.84 19.74
N LEU A 154 26.24 -4.57 19.30
CA LEU A 154 25.75 -5.78 19.97
C LEU A 154 26.23 -7.01 19.21
N TYR A 155 26.50 -8.10 19.92
CA TYR A 155 26.96 -9.37 19.34
C TYR A 155 25.81 -10.35 19.14
N ALA A 156 24.71 -10.18 19.87
CA ALA A 156 23.47 -10.92 19.72
C ALA A 156 22.22 -10.03 19.94
N ASP A 157 21.09 -10.45 19.40
CA ASP A 157 19.83 -9.69 19.45
C ASP A 157 19.25 -9.58 20.89
N ASP A 158 19.50 -10.58 21.73
CA ASP A 158 19.03 -10.67 23.12
C ASP A 158 19.84 -9.78 24.08
N GLU A 159 21.04 -9.35 23.70
CA GLU A 159 21.86 -8.40 24.47
C GLU A 159 21.24 -6.99 24.53
N PHE A 160 20.40 -6.63 23.55
CA PHE A 160 19.81 -5.30 23.45
C PHE A 160 19.02 -4.89 24.70
N ALA A 161 18.21 -5.81 25.25
CA ALA A 161 17.39 -5.53 26.43
C ALA A 161 18.25 -5.25 27.67
N ALA A 162 19.31 -6.04 27.88
CA ALA A 162 20.24 -5.87 28.99
C ALA A 162 21.00 -4.54 28.89
N GLU A 163 21.44 -4.18 27.68
CA GLU A 163 22.15 -2.93 27.44
C GLU A 163 21.27 -1.69 27.60
N LEU A 164 20.00 -1.77 27.18
CA LEU A 164 19.03 -0.71 27.42
C LEU A 164 18.77 -0.51 28.92
N GLN A 165 18.56 -1.59 29.68
CA GLN A 165 18.39 -1.51 31.14
C GLN A 165 19.62 -0.90 31.83
N THR A 166 20.81 -1.34 31.43
CA THR A 166 22.07 -0.80 31.96
C THR A 166 22.18 0.70 31.71
N SER A 167 21.76 1.15 30.53
CA SER A 167 21.84 2.56 30.14
C SER A 167 20.81 3.42 30.89
N LEU A 168 19.59 2.91 31.11
CA LEU A 168 18.57 3.56 31.95
C LEU A 168 19.01 3.64 33.42
N ALA A 169 19.60 2.55 33.95
CA ALA A 169 20.12 2.50 35.32
C ALA A 169 21.30 3.46 35.54
N ALA A 170 22.25 3.52 34.60
CA ALA A 170 23.35 4.47 34.66
C ALA A 170 22.87 5.93 34.65
N TRP A 171 21.83 6.22 33.86
CA TRP A 171 21.21 7.55 33.86
C TRP A 171 20.54 7.88 35.19
N MET A 172 19.74 6.95 35.74
CA MET A 172 19.08 7.11 37.05
C MET A 172 20.12 7.37 38.15
N LEU A 173 21.18 6.56 38.24
CA LEU A 173 22.27 6.73 39.21
C LEU A 173 22.96 8.10 39.12
N LYS A 174 23.14 8.62 37.91
CA LYS A 174 23.77 9.92 37.67
C LYS A 174 22.87 11.09 38.12
N HIS A 175 21.54 10.93 38.05
CA HIS A 175 20.56 11.96 38.36
C HIS A 175 19.91 11.80 39.75
N GLU A 176 20.20 10.71 40.47
CA GLU A 176 19.89 10.57 41.90
C GLU A 176 20.81 11.44 42.79
N ARG A 177 22.05 11.73 42.37
CA ARG A 177 23.04 12.49 43.17
C ARG A 177 23.03 14.00 42.94
N SER A 178 22.43 14.45 41.84
CA SER A 178 22.23 15.87 41.55
C SER A 178 20.74 16.09 41.47
N GLY A 179 20.11 16.58 42.55
CA GLY A 179 18.67 16.87 42.55
C GLY A 179 18.28 17.65 41.28
N PRO A 180 17.07 17.41 40.73
CA PRO A 180 16.76 17.79 39.35
C PRO A 180 16.91 19.31 39.17
N ARG A 181 17.87 19.71 38.32
CA ARG A 181 17.93 21.08 37.79
C ARG A 181 16.77 21.25 36.82
N VAL A 182 15.62 21.64 37.35
CA VAL A 182 14.45 22.04 36.56
C VAL A 182 14.62 23.51 36.19
N ASP A 183 14.73 23.77 34.88
CA ASP A 183 14.49 25.10 34.32
C ASP A 183 12.99 25.44 34.48
N PRO A 184 12.59 26.49 35.22
CA PRO A 184 11.20 26.74 35.62
C PRO A 184 10.23 27.02 34.47
N THR A 185 10.73 27.18 33.24
CA THR A 185 9.94 27.58 32.06
C THR A 185 9.45 26.43 31.18
N ARG A 186 9.92 25.19 31.37
CA ARG A 186 9.32 24.01 30.70
C ARG A 186 8.21 23.41 31.56
N ARG A 187 7.00 23.91 31.30
CA ARG A 187 5.67 23.48 31.78
C ARG A 187 5.68 22.28 32.73
N ARG A 188 5.49 22.56 34.02
CA ARG A 188 4.76 21.68 34.94
C ARG A 188 3.37 21.45 34.35
N GLN A 189 3.11 20.27 33.79
CA GLN A 189 1.79 19.67 33.97
C GLN A 189 1.79 19.08 35.38
N GLU A 190 1.51 19.93 36.37
CA GLU A 190 1.03 19.46 37.66
C GLU A 190 -0.32 18.81 37.40
N ILE A 191 -0.35 17.47 37.42
CA ILE A 191 -1.60 16.75 37.66
C ILE A 191 -1.93 17.05 39.12
N SER A 192 -2.76 18.05 39.36
CA SER A 192 -3.52 18.12 40.60
C SER A 192 -4.22 16.79 40.77
N ALA A 193 -4.07 16.15 41.93
CA ALA A 193 -4.89 15.00 42.29
C ALA A 193 -6.36 15.33 41.98
N PRO A 194 -7.13 14.40 41.38
CA PRO A 194 -8.49 14.68 40.97
C PRO A 194 -9.30 14.97 42.23
N THR A 195 -9.70 16.23 42.42
CA THR A 195 -10.57 16.67 43.51
C THR A 195 -12.02 16.21 43.32
N SER A 196 -12.28 15.37 42.31
CA SER A 196 -13.58 14.77 42.03
C SER A 196 -13.42 13.37 41.38
N PRO A 197 -14.31 12.40 41.67
CA PRO A 197 -14.26 11.04 41.13
C PRO A 197 -14.23 10.96 39.59
N SER A 198 -14.83 11.95 38.90
CA SER A 198 -14.93 12.02 37.44
C SER A 198 -13.57 12.17 36.74
N ALA A 199 -12.66 12.99 37.27
CA ALA A 199 -11.37 13.23 36.63
C ALA A 199 -10.41 12.02 36.76
N ALA A 200 -10.59 11.19 37.79
CA ALA A 200 -9.84 9.94 37.95
C ALA A 200 -10.28 8.86 36.94
N SER A 201 -11.59 8.75 36.69
CA SER A 201 -12.14 7.82 35.69
C SER A 201 -11.79 8.22 34.26
N ASP A 202 -11.74 9.53 33.96
CA ASP A 202 -11.32 10.06 32.66
C ASP A 202 -9.85 9.72 32.35
N GLY A 203 -8.95 9.88 33.33
CA GLY A 203 -7.54 9.55 33.15
C GLY A 203 -7.29 8.04 32.94
N LEU A 204 -8.05 7.20 33.65
CA LEU A 204 -7.97 5.74 33.53
C LEU A 204 -8.48 5.24 32.17
N SER A 205 -9.67 5.67 31.76
CA SER A 205 -10.28 5.28 30.47
C SER A 205 -9.39 5.69 29.29
N ALA A 206 -8.86 6.91 29.29
CA ALA A 206 -7.95 7.38 28.25
C ALA A 206 -6.62 6.61 28.23
N GLY A 207 -6.11 6.21 29.41
CA GLY A 207 -4.90 5.37 29.51
C GLY A 207 -5.10 3.97 28.95
N LEU A 208 -6.23 3.35 29.25
CA LEU A 208 -6.60 2.04 28.72
C LEU A 208 -6.80 2.07 27.20
N LEU A 209 -7.45 3.12 26.68
CA LEU A 209 -7.65 3.26 25.23
C LEU A 209 -6.32 3.37 24.48
N ARG A 210 -5.39 4.22 24.95
CA ARG A 210 -4.05 4.32 24.34
C ARG A 210 -3.29 3.00 24.37
N HIS A 211 -3.44 2.23 25.44
CA HIS A 211 -2.81 0.91 25.53
C HIS A 211 -3.43 -0.06 24.51
N ALA A 212 -4.75 -0.04 24.36
CA ALA A 212 -5.43 -0.87 23.38
C ALA A 212 -5.07 -0.49 21.93
N GLU A 213 -5.01 0.80 21.59
CA GLU A 213 -4.66 1.30 20.25
C GLU A 213 -3.34 0.72 19.73
N GLY A 214 -2.31 0.63 20.59
CA GLY A 214 -1.03 0.03 20.24
C GLY A 214 -1.07 -1.50 20.02
N LEU A 215 -2.16 -2.17 20.40
CA LEU A 215 -2.35 -3.62 20.23
C LEU A 215 -3.26 -3.97 19.06
N ILE A 216 -4.07 -3.04 18.54
CA ILE A 216 -5.11 -3.30 17.54
C ILE A 216 -4.54 -4.00 16.30
N GLU A 217 -3.43 -3.50 15.75
CA GLU A 217 -2.88 -4.03 14.49
C GLU A 217 -2.15 -5.38 14.66
N GLN A 218 -1.55 -5.62 15.83
CA GLN A 218 -0.71 -6.81 16.06
C GLN A 218 -1.47 -7.95 16.76
N LYS A 219 -2.38 -7.61 17.67
CA LYS A 219 -3.09 -8.53 18.56
C LYS A 219 -4.52 -8.02 18.82
N PRO A 220 -5.39 -8.01 17.80
CA PRO A 220 -6.77 -7.50 17.95
C PRO A 220 -7.54 -8.23 19.06
N GLU A 221 -7.34 -9.55 19.20
CA GLU A 221 -7.91 -10.38 20.28
C GLU A 221 -7.58 -9.85 21.70
N SER A 222 -6.36 -9.33 21.88
CA SER A 222 -5.89 -8.80 23.18
C SER A 222 -6.32 -7.35 23.40
N ALA A 223 -6.55 -6.59 22.34
CA ALA A 223 -7.00 -5.20 22.42
C ALA A 223 -8.46 -5.12 22.88
N LEU A 224 -9.33 -6.01 22.40
CA LEU A 224 -10.77 -5.98 22.70
C LEU A 224 -11.13 -5.88 24.19
N PRO A 225 -10.63 -6.73 25.11
CA PRO A 225 -10.96 -6.64 26.53
C PRO A 225 -10.44 -5.34 27.19
N ILE A 226 -9.36 -4.75 26.66
CA ILE A 226 -8.80 -3.49 27.17
C ILE A 226 -9.69 -2.31 26.73
N ILE A 227 -10.22 -2.38 25.51
CA ILE A 227 -11.20 -1.40 25.01
C ILE A 227 -12.50 -1.50 25.82
N GLU A 228 -12.98 -2.70 26.13
CA GLU A 228 -14.14 -2.89 26.99
C GLU A 228 -13.92 -2.31 28.39
N ALA A 229 -12.73 -2.53 28.98
CA ALA A 229 -12.37 -1.91 30.26
C ALA A 229 -12.31 -0.38 30.19
N SER A 230 -11.81 0.18 29.07
CA SER A 230 -11.84 1.63 28.82
C SER A 230 -13.26 2.17 28.77
N LEU A 231 -14.16 1.50 28.03
CA LEU A 231 -15.57 1.88 27.89
C LEU A 231 -16.33 1.85 29.21
N MET A 232 -16.05 0.86 30.07
CA MET A 232 -16.68 0.75 31.39
C MET A 232 -16.22 1.86 32.35
N ALA A 233 -14.99 2.35 32.17
CA ALA A 233 -14.44 3.45 32.96
C ALA A 233 -14.74 4.85 32.38
N ALA A 234 -15.17 4.93 31.11
CA ALA A 234 -15.36 6.20 30.41
C ALA A 234 -16.78 6.77 30.62
N PRO A 235 -16.93 8.03 31.07
CA PRO A 235 -18.20 8.73 30.94
C PRO A 235 -18.53 8.98 29.44
N PRO A 236 -19.77 9.40 29.09
CA PRO A 236 -20.15 9.69 27.70
C PRO A 236 -19.45 10.95 27.18
N ASN A 237 -18.17 10.83 26.87
CA ASN A 237 -17.30 11.88 26.37
C ASN A 237 -16.52 11.39 25.14
N ASP A 238 -15.58 12.20 24.67
CA ASP A 238 -14.73 11.90 23.51
C ASP A 238 -13.95 10.57 23.64
N VAL A 239 -13.51 10.20 24.86
CA VAL A 239 -12.81 8.93 25.09
C VAL A 239 -13.74 7.75 24.85
N ALA A 240 -14.99 7.82 25.32
CA ALA A 240 -15.97 6.77 25.05
C ALA A 240 -16.32 6.66 23.56
N ALA A 241 -16.44 7.78 22.84
CA ALA A 241 -16.67 7.78 21.39
C ALA A 241 -15.50 7.11 20.64
N LYS A 242 -14.26 7.48 20.97
CA LYS A 242 -13.05 6.89 20.39
C LYS A 242 -12.89 5.41 20.75
N ALA A 243 -13.23 5.02 21.98
CA ALA A 243 -13.18 3.62 22.41
C ALA A 243 -14.22 2.75 21.69
N LEU A 244 -15.44 3.25 21.45
CA LEU A 244 -16.43 2.56 20.62
C LEU A 244 -15.94 2.43 19.17
N PHE A 245 -15.36 3.48 18.61
CA PHE A 245 -14.78 3.43 17.27
C PHE A 245 -13.63 2.40 17.17
N ALA A 246 -12.74 2.37 18.16
CA ALA A 246 -11.66 1.39 18.26
C ALA A 246 -12.20 -0.05 18.40
N ARG A 247 -13.27 -0.25 19.19
CA ARG A 247 -13.95 -1.55 19.33
C ARG A 247 -14.46 -2.05 17.98
N ALA A 248 -15.12 -1.19 17.21
CA ALA A 248 -15.61 -1.55 15.87
C ALA A 248 -14.47 -1.95 14.93
N TYR A 249 -13.35 -1.23 14.95
CA TYR A 249 -12.17 -1.56 14.15
C TYR A 249 -11.55 -2.92 14.53
N VAL A 250 -11.45 -3.23 15.83
CA VAL A 250 -10.99 -4.54 16.30
C VAL A 250 -11.94 -5.65 15.87
N LEU A 251 -13.25 -5.46 15.99
CA LEU A 251 -14.24 -6.44 15.55
C LEU A 251 -14.13 -6.72 14.04
N ARG A 252 -13.87 -5.69 13.23
CA ARG A 252 -13.58 -5.84 11.80
C ARG A 252 -12.34 -6.72 11.57
N ALA A 253 -11.24 -6.43 12.27
CA ALA A 253 -10.00 -7.20 12.16
C ALA A 253 -10.19 -8.69 12.56
N LEU A 254 -11.14 -8.97 13.46
CA LEU A 254 -11.53 -10.32 13.88
C LEU A 254 -12.59 -10.97 12.97
N GLY A 255 -13.06 -10.29 11.92
CA GLY A 255 -14.12 -10.80 11.03
C GLY A 255 -15.52 -10.83 11.67
N ARG A 256 -15.73 -10.12 12.78
CA ARG A 256 -17.01 -10.08 13.53
C ARG A 256 -17.90 -8.93 13.06
N ALA A 257 -18.29 -8.98 11.79
CA ALA A 257 -18.92 -7.86 11.09
C ALA A 257 -20.30 -7.42 11.65
N GLU A 258 -21.16 -8.36 12.08
CA GLU A 258 -22.47 -7.99 12.68
C GLU A 258 -22.33 -7.28 14.03
N GLU A 259 -21.30 -7.64 14.81
CA GLU A 259 -21.00 -6.96 16.06
C GLU A 259 -20.39 -5.58 15.81
N GLU A 260 -19.54 -5.45 14.79
CA GLU A 260 -19.04 -4.16 14.31
C GLU A 260 -20.21 -3.21 13.97
N LEU A 261 -21.21 -3.68 13.21
CA LEU A 261 -22.39 -2.89 12.87
C LEU A 261 -23.19 -2.46 14.11
N THR A 262 -23.30 -3.35 15.10
CA THR A 262 -23.96 -3.05 16.38
C THR A 262 -23.25 -1.92 17.11
N VAL A 263 -21.91 -1.94 17.13
CA VAL A 263 -21.11 -0.88 17.77
C VAL A 263 -21.28 0.47 17.06
N TYR A 264 -21.36 0.50 15.73
CA TYR A 264 -21.66 1.75 15.02
C TYR A 264 -23.06 2.30 15.35
N GLY A 265 -24.05 1.42 15.54
CA GLY A 265 -25.38 1.80 16.03
C GLY A 265 -25.35 2.37 17.45
N GLU A 266 -24.59 1.74 18.36
CA GLU A 266 -24.38 2.23 19.73
C GLU A 266 -23.73 3.61 19.74
N LEU A 267 -22.70 3.82 18.93
CA LEU A 267 -21.98 5.09 18.84
C LEU A 267 -22.89 6.23 18.35
N ALA A 268 -23.68 5.99 17.31
CA ALA A 268 -24.63 6.97 16.79
C ALA A 268 -25.68 7.34 17.85
N ALA A 269 -26.29 6.34 18.50
CA ALA A 269 -27.32 6.56 19.51
C ALA A 269 -26.81 7.27 20.77
N ARG A 270 -25.59 6.95 21.23
CA ARG A 270 -25.02 7.50 22.46
C ARG A 270 -24.56 8.96 22.33
N PHE A 271 -24.24 9.40 21.12
CA PHE A 271 -23.65 10.71 20.85
C PHE A 271 -24.42 11.53 19.81
N ASP A 272 -25.71 11.27 19.63
CA ASP A 272 -26.49 11.90 18.56
C ASP A 272 -26.56 13.44 18.68
N ASP A 273 -26.68 13.95 19.89
CA ASP A 273 -26.75 15.40 20.17
C ASP A 273 -25.38 16.05 20.45
N ALA A 274 -24.27 15.34 20.20
CA ALA A 274 -22.94 15.85 20.53
C ALA A 274 -22.53 17.01 19.61
N THR A 275 -22.20 18.16 20.21
CA THR A 275 -21.70 19.34 19.48
C THR A 275 -20.17 19.40 19.39
N ASP A 276 -19.47 18.59 20.19
CA ASP A 276 -18.01 18.53 20.20
C ASP A 276 -17.47 18.03 18.84
N LEU A 277 -16.53 18.78 18.26
CA LEU A 277 -15.99 18.48 16.93
C LEU A 277 -15.33 17.09 16.88
N SER A 278 -14.59 16.69 17.92
CA SER A 278 -13.90 15.39 17.95
C SER A 278 -14.91 14.23 17.95
N ILE A 279 -16.02 14.39 18.67
CA ILE A 279 -17.10 13.41 18.69
C ILE A 279 -17.83 13.39 17.35
N ARG A 280 -18.15 14.56 16.78
CA ARG A 280 -18.79 14.69 15.46
C ARG A 280 -17.95 14.05 14.36
N GLU A 281 -16.64 14.26 14.35
CA GLU A 281 -15.71 13.60 13.44
C GLU A 281 -15.74 12.08 13.60
N THR A 282 -15.75 11.59 14.84
CA THR A 282 -15.83 10.16 15.13
C THR A 282 -17.14 9.55 14.63
N ILE A 283 -18.27 10.24 14.80
CA ILE A 283 -19.57 9.81 14.26
C ILE A 283 -19.54 9.77 12.74
N ALA A 284 -19.08 10.84 12.08
CA ALA A 284 -19.02 10.89 10.61
C ALA A 284 -18.20 9.73 10.03
N LYS A 285 -17.00 9.48 10.59
CA LYS A 285 -16.15 8.34 10.22
C LYS A 285 -16.84 7.00 10.48
N SER A 286 -17.58 6.88 11.58
CA SER A 286 -18.31 5.65 11.95
C SER A 286 -19.42 5.33 10.96
N LEU A 287 -20.20 6.33 10.53
CA LEU A 287 -21.27 6.15 9.56
C LEU A 287 -20.71 5.77 8.18
N VAL A 288 -19.62 6.40 7.73
CA VAL A 288 -18.91 6.01 6.51
C VAL A 288 -18.45 4.55 6.58
N ASN A 289 -17.86 4.15 7.71
CA ASN A 289 -17.38 2.80 7.92
C ASN A 289 -18.52 1.77 8.04
N LYS A 290 -19.64 2.13 8.67
CA LYS A 290 -20.85 1.31 8.75
C LYS A 290 -21.41 1.04 7.36
N GLY A 291 -21.52 2.08 6.52
CA GLY A 291 -21.93 1.96 5.13
C GLY A 291 -21.01 1.05 4.31
N ALA A 292 -19.69 1.16 4.51
CA ALA A 292 -18.72 0.28 3.86
C ALA A 292 -18.82 -1.18 4.33
N CYS A 293 -19.01 -1.42 5.63
CA CYS A 293 -19.20 -2.75 6.20
C CYS A 293 -20.46 -3.44 5.64
N LEU A 294 -21.59 -2.72 5.60
CA LEU A 294 -22.85 -3.20 4.99
C LEU A 294 -22.67 -3.60 3.52
N ASN A 295 -21.93 -2.80 2.74
CA ASN A 295 -21.62 -3.14 1.35
C ASN A 295 -20.79 -4.43 1.22
N THR A 296 -19.80 -4.64 2.09
CA THR A 296 -19.00 -5.87 2.13
C THR A 296 -19.84 -7.10 2.47
N LEU A 297 -20.86 -6.95 3.33
CA LEU A 297 -21.83 -7.99 3.68
C LEU A 297 -22.91 -8.23 2.60
N GLY A 298 -22.88 -7.48 1.50
CA GLY A 298 -23.89 -7.56 0.43
C GLY A 298 -25.18 -6.78 0.71
N ARG A 299 -25.31 -6.17 1.89
CA ARG A 299 -26.44 -5.29 2.29
C ARG A 299 -26.24 -3.87 1.74
N THR A 300 -25.97 -3.77 0.45
CA THR A 300 -25.46 -2.55 -0.21
C THR A 300 -26.46 -1.40 -0.17
N GLU A 301 -27.77 -1.65 -0.35
CA GLU A 301 -28.83 -0.63 -0.25
C GLU A 301 -28.94 -0.02 1.16
N GLU A 302 -28.79 -0.84 2.21
CA GLU A 302 -28.72 -0.33 3.58
C GLU A 302 -27.46 0.52 3.79
N GLY A 303 -26.34 0.12 3.18
CA GLY A 303 -25.10 0.90 3.18
C GLY A 303 -25.26 2.30 2.57
N VAL A 304 -25.95 2.40 1.43
CA VAL A 304 -26.28 3.68 0.79
C VAL A 304 -27.16 4.53 1.69
N THR A 305 -28.17 3.94 2.33
CA THR A 305 -29.08 4.65 3.25
C THR A 305 -28.33 5.26 4.44
N VAL A 306 -27.37 4.52 5.02
CA VAL A 306 -26.52 5.03 6.12
C VAL A 306 -25.63 6.19 5.66
N ILE A 307 -25.12 6.14 4.43
CA ILE A 307 -24.33 7.24 3.88
C ILE A 307 -25.22 8.46 3.64
N ASP A 308 -26.45 8.30 3.15
CA ASP A 308 -27.39 9.41 2.98
C ASP A 308 -27.73 10.12 4.29
N GLU A 309 -27.91 9.35 5.38
CA GLU A 309 -28.07 9.91 6.73
C GLU A 309 -26.83 10.73 7.16
N MET A 310 -25.63 10.20 6.93
CA MET A 310 -24.38 10.89 7.23
C MET A 310 -24.26 12.19 6.43
N LEU A 311 -24.57 12.16 5.14
CA LEU A 311 -24.55 13.35 4.29
C LEU A 311 -25.55 14.39 4.79
N ALA A 312 -26.80 14.01 5.08
CA ALA A 312 -27.80 14.93 5.60
C ALA A 312 -27.35 15.62 6.91
N ARG A 313 -26.62 14.90 7.77
CA ARG A 313 -26.15 15.42 9.06
C ARG A 313 -24.91 16.31 8.98
N PHE A 314 -24.00 16.04 8.03
CA PHE A 314 -22.69 16.71 7.96
C PHE A 314 -22.47 17.53 6.68
N SER A 315 -23.49 17.69 5.82
CA SER A 315 -23.35 18.37 4.53
C SER A 315 -22.89 19.84 4.63
N ASP A 316 -23.18 20.54 5.72
CA ASP A 316 -22.80 21.95 5.85
C ASP A 316 -21.55 22.18 6.69
N ALA A 317 -20.82 21.11 7.03
CA ALA A 317 -19.59 21.20 7.83
C ALA A 317 -18.45 21.90 7.07
N SER A 318 -17.73 22.78 7.76
CA SER A 318 -16.63 23.58 7.20
C SER A 318 -15.25 23.01 7.57
N GLU A 319 -15.22 22.24 8.65
CA GLU A 319 -14.03 21.64 9.24
C GLU A 319 -13.47 20.53 8.33
N LEU A 320 -12.16 20.56 8.09
CA LEU A 320 -11.51 19.68 7.11
C LEU A 320 -11.81 18.19 7.34
N ALA A 321 -11.73 17.71 8.57
CA ALA A 321 -11.97 16.31 8.89
C ALA A 321 -13.42 15.85 8.59
N LEU A 322 -14.40 16.74 8.76
CA LEU A 322 -15.79 16.47 8.40
C LEU A 322 -15.99 16.56 6.88
N ARG A 323 -15.38 17.55 6.22
CA ARG A 323 -15.35 17.65 4.74
C ARG A 323 -14.76 16.40 4.10
N GLU A 324 -13.67 15.86 4.65
CA GLU A 324 -13.06 14.60 4.21
C GLU A 324 -14.00 13.41 4.40
N SER A 325 -14.71 13.35 5.53
CA SER A 325 -15.68 12.28 5.80
C SER A 325 -16.87 12.35 4.82
N VAL A 326 -17.36 13.55 4.52
CA VAL A 326 -18.42 13.76 3.53
C VAL A 326 -17.95 13.37 2.12
N ALA A 327 -16.77 13.83 1.69
CA ALA A 327 -16.20 13.45 0.40
C ALA A 327 -15.99 11.93 0.29
N THR A 328 -15.54 11.29 1.36
CA THR A 328 -15.39 9.81 1.42
C THR A 328 -16.76 9.12 1.34
N GLY A 329 -17.77 9.64 2.04
CA GLY A 329 -19.14 9.14 1.96
C GLY A 329 -19.70 9.20 0.54
N LEU A 330 -19.62 10.36 -0.12
CA LEU A 330 -20.05 10.51 -1.51
C LEU A 330 -19.33 9.54 -2.45
N LEU A 331 -18.01 9.39 -2.33
CA LEU A 331 -17.24 8.44 -3.13
C LEU A 331 -17.71 6.99 -2.90
N ASN A 332 -17.92 6.61 -1.64
CA ASN A 332 -18.41 5.28 -1.27
C ASN A 332 -19.84 5.04 -1.78
N LYS A 333 -20.74 6.02 -1.66
CA LYS A 333 -22.11 5.94 -2.18
C LYS A 333 -22.09 5.72 -3.69
N GLY A 334 -21.32 6.49 -4.45
CA GLY A 334 -21.18 6.29 -5.89
C GLY A 334 -20.69 4.88 -6.24
N ASN A 335 -19.66 4.39 -5.53
CA ASN A 335 -19.14 3.03 -5.76
C ASN A 335 -20.19 1.95 -5.46
N GLN A 336 -20.97 2.12 -4.40
CA GLN A 336 -22.03 1.20 -3.99
C GLN A 336 -23.20 1.20 -4.98
N LEU A 337 -23.62 2.37 -5.44
CA LEU A 337 -24.64 2.51 -6.49
C LEU A 337 -24.20 1.82 -7.79
N GLY A 338 -22.94 1.98 -8.18
CA GLY A 338 -22.38 1.28 -9.34
C GLY A 338 -22.37 -0.25 -9.18
N LYS A 339 -22.11 -0.77 -7.97
CA LYS A 339 -22.20 -2.21 -7.68
C LYS A 339 -23.65 -2.73 -7.77
N LEU A 340 -24.63 -1.88 -7.48
CA LEU A 340 -26.06 -2.15 -7.65
C LEU A 340 -26.53 -2.01 -9.11
N GLY A 341 -25.64 -1.63 -10.05
CA GLY A 341 -25.99 -1.36 -11.44
C GLY A 341 -26.73 -0.04 -11.66
N ARG A 342 -26.78 0.83 -10.64
CA ARG A 342 -27.40 2.17 -10.69
C ARG A 342 -26.36 3.20 -11.12
N ASP A 343 -25.85 3.04 -12.33
CA ASP A 343 -24.71 3.81 -12.83
C ASP A 343 -25.05 5.30 -13.05
N GLU A 344 -26.28 5.64 -13.43
CA GLU A 344 -26.71 7.04 -13.52
C GLU A 344 -26.67 7.75 -12.15
N ASP A 345 -27.16 7.09 -11.10
CA ASP A 345 -27.14 7.63 -9.74
C ASP A 345 -25.71 7.74 -9.20
N ALA A 346 -24.84 6.78 -9.57
CA ALA A 346 -23.42 6.84 -9.25
C ALA A 346 -22.74 8.06 -9.89
N VAL A 347 -23.00 8.30 -11.19
CA VAL A 347 -22.50 9.48 -11.91
C VAL A 347 -22.96 10.77 -11.23
N ALA A 348 -24.25 10.88 -10.89
CA ALA A 348 -24.78 12.07 -10.19
C ALA A 348 -24.09 12.29 -8.83
N THR A 349 -23.80 11.21 -8.10
CA THR A 349 -23.10 11.28 -6.80
C THR A 349 -21.65 11.76 -6.97
N TYR A 350 -20.94 11.30 -7.99
CA TYR A 350 -19.57 11.77 -8.27
C TYR A 350 -19.55 13.23 -8.74
N GLU A 351 -20.56 13.66 -9.50
CA GLU A 351 -20.73 15.07 -9.89
C GLU A 351 -20.96 15.98 -8.68
N GLU A 352 -21.77 15.54 -7.72
CA GLU A 352 -21.95 16.27 -6.46
C GLU A 352 -20.62 16.43 -5.71
N LEU A 353 -19.84 15.35 -5.56
CA LEU A 353 -18.51 15.39 -4.93
C LEU A 353 -17.59 16.36 -5.68
N GLU A 354 -17.54 16.26 -7.01
CA GLU A 354 -16.73 17.14 -7.83
C GLU A 354 -17.09 18.61 -7.63
N VAL A 355 -18.36 18.98 -7.77
CA VAL A 355 -18.85 20.35 -7.65
C VAL A 355 -18.53 20.92 -6.27
N ARG A 356 -18.74 20.12 -5.23
CA ARG A 356 -18.58 20.56 -3.84
C ARG A 356 -17.13 20.74 -3.42
N PHE A 357 -16.22 19.94 -3.96
CA PHE A 357 -14.81 19.93 -3.53
C PHE A 357 -13.83 20.41 -4.60
N ASN A 358 -14.29 20.96 -5.72
CA ASN A 358 -13.42 21.33 -6.85
C ASN A 358 -12.29 22.32 -6.52
N GLY A 359 -12.52 23.25 -5.59
CA GLY A 359 -11.56 24.28 -5.19
C GLY A 359 -10.66 23.87 -4.02
N SER A 360 -10.74 22.61 -3.56
CA SER A 360 -9.97 22.16 -2.40
C SER A 360 -8.49 22.02 -2.74
N ILE A 361 -7.62 22.54 -1.88
CA ILE A 361 -6.16 22.48 -2.03
C ILE A 361 -5.52 21.40 -1.15
N GLU A 362 -6.29 20.89 -0.19
CA GLU A 362 -5.88 19.89 0.75
C GLU A 362 -5.73 18.54 0.05
N LEU A 363 -4.56 17.91 0.18
CA LEU A 363 -4.21 16.67 -0.51
C LEU A 363 -5.27 15.55 -0.35
N PRO A 364 -5.85 15.30 0.85
CA PRO A 364 -6.89 14.29 0.99
C PRO A 364 -8.12 14.54 0.11
N LEU A 365 -8.57 15.80 0.03
CA LEU A 365 -9.72 16.19 -0.80
C LEU A 365 -9.38 16.14 -2.30
N GLN A 366 -8.18 16.60 -2.70
CA GLN A 366 -7.73 16.47 -4.09
C GLN A 366 -7.69 15.02 -4.56
N LYS A 367 -7.23 14.11 -3.69
CA LYS A 367 -7.21 12.67 -3.95
C LYS A 367 -8.63 12.12 -4.15
N LEU A 368 -9.57 12.46 -3.25
CA LEU A 368 -10.96 12.00 -3.34
C LEU A 368 -11.67 12.52 -4.59
N VAL A 369 -11.45 13.79 -4.95
CA VAL A 369 -11.96 14.37 -6.21
C VAL A 369 -11.37 13.67 -7.42
N GLY A 370 -10.07 13.36 -7.41
CA GLY A 370 -9.42 12.58 -8.45
C GLY A 370 -10.05 11.20 -8.64
N TYR A 371 -10.29 10.46 -7.56
CA TYR A 371 -10.98 9.17 -7.64
C TYR A 371 -12.44 9.30 -8.08
N ALA A 372 -13.15 10.34 -7.67
CA ALA A 372 -14.53 10.57 -8.09
C ALA A 372 -14.62 10.78 -9.60
N LEU A 373 -13.75 11.62 -10.17
CA LEU A 373 -13.68 11.85 -11.62
C LEU A 373 -13.29 10.58 -12.38
N PHE A 374 -12.33 9.81 -11.83
CA PHE A 374 -11.92 8.54 -12.42
C PHE A 374 -13.09 7.54 -12.45
N ASN A 375 -13.77 7.35 -11.32
CA ASN A 375 -14.89 6.42 -11.18
C ASN A 375 -16.13 6.89 -11.96
N LYS A 376 -16.35 8.21 -12.08
CA LYS A 376 -17.36 8.79 -12.96
C LYS A 376 -17.12 8.38 -14.40
N GLY A 377 -15.88 8.46 -14.88
CA GLY A 377 -15.50 7.98 -16.21
C GLY A 377 -15.84 6.50 -16.42
N PHE A 378 -15.49 5.64 -15.44
CA PHE A 378 -15.82 4.20 -15.51
C PHE A 378 -17.32 3.93 -15.54
N ALA A 379 -18.11 4.64 -14.71
CA ALA A 379 -19.55 4.51 -14.70
C ALA A 379 -20.17 4.96 -16.04
N LEU A 380 -19.65 6.04 -16.63
CA LEU A 380 -20.08 6.50 -17.96
C LEU A 380 -19.72 5.51 -19.07
N ASP A 381 -18.55 4.88 -19.01
CA ASP A 381 -18.16 3.82 -19.94
C ASP A 381 -19.09 2.60 -19.84
N ARG A 382 -19.49 2.18 -18.62
CA ARG A 382 -20.47 1.10 -18.42
C ARG A 382 -21.85 1.44 -19.00
N LEU A 383 -22.23 2.72 -18.97
CA LEU A 383 -23.45 3.23 -19.61
C LEU A 383 -23.31 3.37 -21.14
N GLY A 384 -22.15 3.06 -21.72
CA GLY A 384 -21.85 3.27 -23.14
C GLY A 384 -21.67 4.74 -23.53
N ARG A 385 -21.61 5.65 -22.56
CA ARG A 385 -21.41 7.10 -22.73
C ARG A 385 -19.92 7.45 -22.79
N ASN A 386 -19.16 6.72 -23.62
CA ASN A 386 -17.70 6.82 -23.71
C ASN A 386 -17.21 8.25 -24.03
N GLY A 387 -17.99 9.05 -24.76
CA GLY A 387 -17.66 10.46 -25.03
C GLY A 387 -17.68 11.33 -23.76
N ASP A 388 -18.66 11.11 -22.88
CA ASP A 388 -18.75 11.80 -21.60
C ASP A 388 -17.68 11.30 -20.63
N ALA A 389 -17.32 10.01 -20.70
CA ALA A 389 -16.22 9.44 -19.94
C ALA A 389 -14.88 10.12 -20.28
N VAL A 390 -14.62 10.34 -21.58
CA VAL A 390 -13.45 11.10 -22.05
C VAL A 390 -13.42 12.51 -21.44
N ILE A 391 -14.56 13.21 -21.36
CA ILE A 391 -14.66 14.54 -20.74
C ILE A 391 -14.34 14.48 -19.23
N ALA A 392 -14.84 13.45 -18.52
CA ALA A 392 -14.55 13.25 -17.11
C ALA A 392 -13.05 13.01 -16.87
N TYR A 393 -12.41 12.16 -17.70
CA TYR A 393 -10.97 11.94 -17.62
C TYR A 393 -10.17 13.19 -18.00
N ASP A 394 -10.58 13.97 -19.00
CA ASP A 394 -9.93 15.24 -19.32
C ASP A 394 -9.98 16.23 -18.16
N THR A 395 -11.11 16.27 -17.45
CA THR A 395 -11.26 17.08 -16.24
C THR A 395 -10.31 16.61 -15.12
N LEU A 396 -10.16 15.29 -14.92
CA LEU A 396 -9.20 14.70 -13.99
C LEU A 396 -7.77 15.10 -14.34
N LEU A 397 -7.39 14.95 -15.62
CA LEU A 397 -6.05 15.21 -16.11
C LEU A 397 -5.69 16.69 -16.01
N ALA A 398 -6.61 17.59 -16.36
CA ALA A 398 -6.40 19.03 -16.22
C ALA A 398 -6.13 19.43 -14.76
N ARG A 399 -6.84 18.83 -13.80
CA ARG A 399 -6.68 19.12 -12.37
C ARG A 399 -5.39 18.56 -11.78
N LEU A 400 -5.06 17.31 -12.11
CA LEU A 400 -3.90 16.61 -11.55
C LEU A 400 -2.61 16.84 -12.36
N GLY A 401 -2.71 17.52 -13.51
CA GLY A 401 -1.62 17.72 -14.45
C GLY A 401 -0.40 18.47 -13.90
N GLY A 402 -0.49 19.14 -12.75
CA GLY A 402 0.64 19.78 -12.06
C GLY A 402 1.09 19.10 -10.76
N ALA A 403 0.49 17.97 -10.37
CA ALA A 403 0.68 17.41 -9.05
C ALA A 403 2.07 16.76 -8.86
N SER A 404 2.72 17.04 -7.73
CA SER A 404 3.99 16.42 -7.32
C SER A 404 3.82 15.15 -6.49
N GLU A 405 2.71 15.03 -5.76
CA GLU A 405 2.48 13.92 -4.85
C GLU A 405 2.29 12.61 -5.61
N LEU A 406 3.01 11.55 -5.21
CA LEU A 406 2.97 10.26 -5.89
C LEU A 406 1.55 9.72 -6.05
N VAL A 407 0.72 9.84 -5.00
CA VAL A 407 -0.67 9.37 -5.04
C VAL A 407 -1.50 10.07 -6.12
N LEU A 408 -1.28 11.37 -6.36
CA LEU A 408 -1.98 12.12 -7.40
C LEU A 408 -1.41 11.83 -8.79
N ARG A 409 -0.09 11.66 -8.89
CA ARG A 409 0.60 11.23 -10.12
C ARG A 409 0.10 9.85 -10.57
N GLU A 410 -0.14 8.94 -9.63
CA GLU A 410 -0.69 7.62 -9.90
C GLU A 410 -2.13 7.71 -10.43
N VAL A 411 -3.00 8.49 -9.78
CA VAL A 411 -4.37 8.73 -10.26
C VAL A 411 -4.36 9.36 -11.66
N PHE A 412 -3.44 10.31 -11.91
CA PHE A 412 -3.25 10.91 -13.24
C PHE A 412 -2.83 9.87 -14.29
N ALA A 413 -1.85 9.01 -13.98
CA ALA A 413 -1.39 7.96 -14.89
C ALA A 413 -2.50 6.92 -15.17
N GLY A 414 -3.26 6.52 -14.14
CA GLY A 414 -4.44 5.68 -14.29
C GLY A 414 -5.49 6.33 -15.19
N GLY A 415 -5.77 7.62 -14.98
CA GLY A 415 -6.72 8.39 -15.78
C GLY A 415 -6.36 8.45 -17.27
N LEU A 416 -5.06 8.56 -17.61
CA LEU A 416 -4.60 8.46 -19.00
C LEU A 416 -4.89 7.07 -19.59
N LEU A 417 -4.60 5.98 -18.86
CA LEU A 417 -4.91 4.63 -19.35
C LEU A 417 -6.41 4.41 -19.57
N ALA A 418 -7.23 4.88 -18.63
CA ALA A 418 -8.68 4.75 -18.73
C ALA A 418 -9.24 5.58 -19.88
N LYS A 419 -8.78 6.83 -20.06
CA LYS A 419 -9.13 7.67 -21.21
C LYS A 419 -8.76 6.98 -22.53
N GLY A 420 -7.60 6.34 -22.61
CA GLY A 420 -7.19 5.57 -23.78
C GLY A 420 -8.18 4.46 -24.13
N GLN A 421 -8.67 3.73 -23.13
CA GLN A 421 -9.70 2.69 -23.33
C GLN A 421 -11.03 3.26 -23.82
N SER A 422 -11.50 4.39 -23.27
CA SER A 422 -12.73 5.03 -23.76
C SER A 422 -12.58 5.53 -25.20
N LEU A 423 -11.39 6.02 -25.57
CA LEU A 423 -11.07 6.42 -26.95
C LEU A 423 -11.02 5.22 -27.91
N ASP A 424 -10.49 4.07 -27.48
CA ASP A 424 -10.52 2.81 -28.23
C ASP A 424 -11.95 2.39 -28.55
N MET A 425 -12.85 2.44 -27.55
CA MET A 425 -14.28 2.14 -27.73
C MET A 425 -15.01 3.11 -28.67
N LEU A 426 -14.49 4.34 -28.81
CA LEU A 426 -14.98 5.32 -29.77
C LEU A 426 -14.30 5.21 -31.16
N GLY A 427 -13.32 4.33 -31.34
CA GLY A 427 -12.51 4.22 -32.55
C GLY A 427 -11.57 5.42 -32.80
N ARG A 428 -11.31 6.24 -31.77
CA ARG A 428 -10.45 7.44 -31.85
C ARG A 428 -8.98 7.08 -31.58
N PHE A 429 -8.44 6.16 -32.39
CA PHE A 429 -7.15 5.50 -32.14
C PHE A 429 -5.94 6.46 -32.12
N GLU A 430 -5.91 7.50 -32.95
CA GLU A 430 -4.79 8.47 -32.94
C GLU A 430 -4.74 9.29 -31.64
N GLU A 431 -5.91 9.62 -31.08
CA GLU A 431 -6.00 10.30 -29.78
C GLU A 431 -5.64 9.36 -28.62
N GLU A 432 -6.01 8.08 -28.72
CA GLU A 432 -5.58 7.05 -27.78
C GLU A 432 -4.04 6.94 -27.75
N ILE A 433 -3.40 6.85 -28.92
CA ILE A 433 -1.93 6.81 -29.03
C ILE A 433 -1.30 8.07 -28.42
N ALA A 434 -1.87 9.25 -28.67
CA ALA A 434 -1.39 10.50 -28.09
C ALA A 434 -1.46 10.50 -26.54
N VAL A 435 -2.51 9.90 -25.97
CA VAL A 435 -2.67 9.74 -24.52
C VAL A 435 -1.62 8.79 -23.94
N TYR A 436 -1.33 7.66 -24.59
CA TYR A 436 -0.27 6.76 -24.15
C TYR A 436 1.12 7.38 -24.29
N ASN A 437 1.39 8.14 -25.36
CA ASN A 437 2.63 8.90 -25.50
C ASN A 437 2.79 9.89 -24.35
N ASN A 438 1.74 10.64 -23.99
CA ASN A 438 1.79 11.57 -22.86
C ASN A 438 2.18 10.87 -21.54
N LEU A 439 1.63 9.68 -21.29
CA LEU A 439 1.96 8.89 -20.10
C LEU A 439 3.45 8.50 -20.11
N VAL A 440 3.93 7.97 -21.24
CA VAL A 440 5.31 7.52 -21.39
C VAL A 440 6.28 8.69 -21.31
N ASP A 441 6.01 9.82 -21.95
CA ASP A 441 6.87 11.01 -21.91
C ASP A 441 7.01 11.55 -20.49
N ARG A 442 5.91 11.54 -19.73
CA ARG A 442 5.86 12.12 -18.39
C ARG A 442 6.43 11.21 -17.29
N PHE A 443 6.21 9.91 -17.41
CA PHE A 443 6.61 8.92 -16.40
C PHE A 443 7.70 7.95 -16.90
N GLY A 444 8.30 8.30 -18.03
CA GLY A 444 9.35 7.59 -18.76
C GLY A 444 10.60 7.26 -17.96
N ASP A 445 10.86 8.00 -16.89
CA ASP A 445 12.05 7.77 -16.04
C ASP A 445 11.67 7.58 -14.57
N SER A 446 10.37 7.39 -14.28
CA SER A 446 9.93 7.17 -12.90
C SER A 446 10.45 5.84 -12.36
N THR A 447 10.92 5.86 -11.11
CA THR A 447 11.46 4.70 -10.37
C THR A 447 10.39 3.99 -9.54
N GLU A 448 9.32 4.71 -9.23
CA GLU A 448 8.22 4.33 -8.38
C GLU A 448 7.39 3.24 -9.06
N LEU A 449 7.28 2.08 -8.42
CA LEU A 449 6.63 0.90 -9.00
C LEU A 449 5.22 1.16 -9.55
N PRO A 450 4.32 1.89 -8.85
CA PRO A 450 2.98 2.16 -9.39
C PRO A 450 3.02 2.88 -10.75
N LEU A 451 3.91 3.86 -10.91
CA LEU A 451 4.05 4.60 -12.18
C LEU A 451 4.69 3.74 -13.27
N ARG A 452 5.69 2.93 -12.91
CA ARG A 452 6.33 1.98 -13.84
C ARG A 452 5.32 0.96 -14.39
N VAL A 453 4.41 0.47 -13.55
CA VAL A 453 3.31 -0.42 -14.00
C VAL A 453 2.44 0.28 -15.04
N HIS A 454 2.00 1.52 -14.78
CA HIS A 454 1.20 2.29 -15.74
C HIS A 454 1.92 2.54 -17.07
N VAL A 455 3.21 2.84 -17.03
CA VAL A 455 4.04 3.01 -18.24
C VAL A 455 4.11 1.73 -19.06
N SER A 456 4.34 0.59 -18.40
CA SER A 456 4.40 -0.71 -19.08
C SER A 456 3.06 -1.03 -19.77
N ALA A 457 1.94 -0.80 -19.08
CA ALA A 457 0.61 -0.93 -19.65
C ALA A 457 0.38 0.01 -20.85
N ALA A 458 0.85 1.26 -20.77
CA ALA A 458 0.71 2.23 -21.86
C ALA A 458 1.46 1.82 -23.13
N LEU A 459 2.71 1.37 -23.00
CA LEU A 459 3.51 0.89 -24.14
C LEU A 459 2.87 -0.34 -24.79
N PHE A 460 2.39 -1.29 -23.98
CA PHE A 460 1.71 -2.47 -24.49
C PHE A 460 0.40 -2.12 -25.22
N LYS A 461 -0.45 -1.31 -24.60
CA LYS A 461 -1.73 -0.86 -25.19
C LYS A 461 -1.51 -0.02 -26.44
N LYS A 462 -0.52 0.86 -26.46
CA LYS A 462 -0.10 1.59 -27.67
C LYS A 462 0.25 0.64 -28.81
N GLY A 463 1.03 -0.42 -28.54
CA GLY A 463 1.35 -1.46 -29.53
C GLY A 463 0.08 -2.11 -30.10
N LEU A 464 -0.88 -2.49 -29.24
CA LEU A 464 -2.16 -3.04 -29.68
C LEU A 464 -2.94 -2.07 -30.59
N THR A 465 -3.04 -0.79 -30.22
CA THR A 465 -3.73 0.23 -31.01
C THR A 465 -3.06 0.45 -32.37
N LEU A 466 -1.72 0.50 -32.41
CA LEU A 466 -0.96 0.60 -33.66
C LEU A 466 -1.19 -0.62 -34.57
N GLY A 467 -1.29 -1.81 -33.97
CA GLY A 467 -1.66 -3.02 -34.68
C GLY A 467 -3.06 -2.95 -35.31
N LYS A 468 -4.06 -2.38 -34.60
CA LYS A 468 -5.41 -2.14 -35.16
C LYS A 468 -5.38 -1.18 -36.35
N LEU A 469 -4.45 -0.22 -36.37
CA LEU A 469 -4.23 0.71 -37.48
C LEU A 469 -3.37 0.13 -38.62
N GLY A 470 -2.84 -1.09 -38.48
CA GLY A 470 -1.94 -1.71 -39.46
C GLY A 470 -0.53 -1.09 -39.49
N ARG A 471 -0.15 -0.33 -38.45
CA ARG A 471 1.17 0.32 -38.33
C ARG A 471 2.19 -0.64 -37.69
N THR A 472 2.53 -1.70 -38.40
CA THR A 472 3.33 -2.83 -37.89
C THR A 472 4.70 -2.42 -37.33
N GLU A 473 5.43 -1.53 -38.01
CA GLU A 473 6.76 -1.08 -37.56
C GLU A 473 6.68 -0.30 -36.23
N ASP A 474 5.65 0.54 -36.08
CA ASP A 474 5.42 1.29 -34.85
C ASP A 474 4.92 0.38 -33.70
N GLU A 475 4.10 -0.63 -34.03
CA GLU A 475 3.66 -1.68 -33.09
C GLU A 475 4.88 -2.41 -32.50
N ILE A 476 5.79 -2.88 -33.36
CA ILE A 476 7.04 -3.54 -32.96
C ILE A 476 7.88 -2.61 -32.09
N THR A 477 8.08 -1.36 -32.53
CA THR A 477 8.86 -0.35 -31.78
C THR A 477 8.29 -0.13 -30.37
N SER A 478 6.97 -0.16 -30.22
CA SER A 478 6.31 -0.01 -28.91
C SER A 478 6.56 -1.21 -28.00
N TYR A 479 6.56 -2.43 -28.54
CA TYR A 479 6.93 -3.64 -27.80
C TYR A 479 8.42 -3.67 -27.45
N ASP A 480 9.29 -3.23 -28.34
CA ASP A 480 10.73 -3.14 -28.07
C ASP A 480 11.04 -2.17 -26.93
N GLY A 481 10.43 -0.98 -26.92
CA GLY A 481 10.61 -0.03 -25.82
C GLY A 481 10.10 -0.56 -24.47
N LEU A 482 9.05 -1.40 -24.48
CA LEU A 482 8.58 -2.08 -23.28
C LEU A 482 9.58 -3.15 -22.81
N LEU A 483 10.04 -4.00 -23.72
CA LEU A 483 10.97 -5.08 -23.41
C LEU A 483 12.31 -4.52 -22.93
N GLU A 484 12.92 -3.58 -23.66
CA GLU A 484 14.20 -2.96 -23.28
C GLU A 484 14.17 -2.43 -21.84
N ARG A 485 13.08 -1.76 -21.47
CA ARG A 485 12.97 -1.07 -20.19
C ARG A 485 12.61 -1.97 -19.02
N PHE A 486 11.79 -2.99 -19.25
CA PHE A 486 11.24 -3.83 -18.17
C PHE A 486 11.74 -5.28 -18.22
N TRP A 487 12.55 -5.68 -19.19
CA TRP A 487 13.05 -7.04 -19.29
C TRP A 487 13.83 -7.47 -18.04
N ASN A 488 14.65 -6.62 -17.45
CA ASN A 488 15.41 -7.02 -16.27
C ASN A 488 14.71 -6.67 -14.93
N ALA A 489 13.42 -6.29 -14.98
CA ALA A 489 12.65 -6.01 -13.78
C ALA A 489 12.39 -7.29 -12.97
N ILE A 490 12.60 -7.23 -11.66
CA ILE A 490 12.44 -8.36 -10.72
C ILE A 490 10.97 -8.46 -10.25
N GLU A 491 10.23 -7.36 -10.36
CA GLU A 491 8.85 -7.29 -9.90
C GLU A 491 7.92 -8.14 -10.79
N SER A 492 7.18 -9.06 -10.17
CA SER A 492 6.25 -9.97 -10.87
C SER A 492 5.12 -9.23 -11.58
N SER A 493 4.85 -7.97 -11.21
CA SER A 493 3.86 -7.10 -11.85
C SER A 493 4.10 -6.87 -13.35
N PHE A 494 5.31 -7.12 -13.85
CA PHE A 494 5.64 -6.99 -15.28
C PHE A 494 5.51 -8.31 -16.07
N SER A 495 5.40 -9.46 -15.40
CA SER A 495 5.47 -10.77 -16.07
C SER A 495 4.40 -10.94 -17.14
N GLU A 496 3.15 -10.61 -16.82
CA GLU A 496 2.02 -10.70 -17.75
C GLU A 496 2.23 -9.81 -18.98
N VAL A 497 2.52 -8.52 -18.77
CA VAL A 497 2.63 -7.56 -19.88
C VAL A 497 3.82 -7.87 -20.78
N LEU A 498 4.95 -8.33 -20.21
CA LEU A 498 6.12 -8.77 -20.97
C LEU A 498 5.84 -10.03 -21.78
N ALA A 499 5.14 -11.01 -21.20
CA ALA A 499 4.78 -12.25 -21.88
C ALA A 499 3.81 -11.97 -23.05
N LYS A 500 2.78 -11.14 -22.82
CA LYS A 500 1.83 -10.70 -23.86
C LYS A 500 2.53 -9.89 -24.96
N ALA A 501 3.47 -9.01 -24.61
CA ALA A 501 4.22 -8.23 -25.60
C ALA A 501 5.15 -9.09 -26.46
N LEU A 502 5.90 -10.03 -25.88
CA LEU A 502 6.73 -10.97 -26.65
C LEU A 502 5.89 -11.81 -27.62
N TYR A 503 4.77 -12.36 -27.13
CA TYR A 503 3.87 -13.13 -27.96
C TYR A 503 3.30 -12.29 -29.11
N ASN A 504 2.83 -11.07 -28.83
CA ASN A 504 2.28 -10.21 -29.88
C ASN A 504 3.36 -9.78 -30.87
N LYS A 505 4.56 -9.44 -30.42
CA LYS A 505 5.70 -9.12 -31.30
C LYS A 505 6.06 -10.29 -32.21
N CYS A 506 6.06 -11.53 -31.68
CA CYS A 506 6.31 -12.74 -32.47
C CYS A 506 5.39 -12.86 -33.69
N LEU A 507 4.12 -12.45 -33.57
CA LEU A 507 3.15 -12.49 -34.68
C LEU A 507 3.41 -11.44 -35.77
N LYS A 508 4.32 -10.48 -35.56
CA LYS A 508 4.54 -9.31 -36.42
C LYS A 508 5.88 -9.33 -37.13
N VAL A 509 6.80 -10.18 -36.70
CA VAL A 509 8.14 -10.32 -37.27
C VAL A 509 8.20 -11.49 -38.24
N ASP A 510 9.33 -11.66 -38.93
CA ASP A 510 9.52 -12.83 -39.80
C ASP A 510 9.60 -14.13 -38.98
N VAL A 511 9.45 -15.27 -39.67
CA VAL A 511 9.38 -16.59 -39.03
C VAL A 511 10.62 -16.95 -38.20
N LEU A 512 11.82 -16.51 -38.58
CA LEU A 512 13.04 -16.82 -37.85
C LEU A 512 13.14 -15.96 -36.58
N GLU A 513 12.91 -14.65 -36.69
CA GLU A 513 12.86 -13.77 -35.52
C GLU A 513 11.73 -14.19 -34.57
N GLY A 514 10.57 -14.58 -35.09
CA GLY A 514 9.44 -15.06 -34.32
C GLY A 514 9.77 -16.30 -33.48
N ILE A 515 10.53 -17.26 -34.03
CA ILE A 515 11.01 -18.42 -33.26
C ILE A 515 11.91 -17.99 -32.11
N VAL A 516 12.84 -17.04 -32.34
CA VAL A 516 13.73 -16.51 -31.30
C VAL A 516 12.93 -15.84 -30.17
N LEU A 517 11.91 -15.05 -30.50
CA LEU A 517 11.05 -14.41 -29.51
C LEU A 517 10.23 -15.44 -28.71
N CYS A 518 9.74 -16.50 -29.35
CA CYS A 518 9.09 -17.60 -28.64
C CYS A 518 10.05 -18.32 -27.69
N ASP A 519 11.31 -18.50 -28.08
CA ASP A 519 12.33 -19.08 -27.20
C ASP A 519 12.60 -18.21 -25.97
N GLN A 520 12.72 -16.90 -26.15
CA GLN A 520 12.85 -15.95 -25.04
C GLN A 520 11.64 -15.97 -24.10
N LEU A 521 10.42 -16.05 -24.66
CA LEU A 521 9.19 -16.19 -23.90
C LEU A 521 9.21 -17.46 -23.03
N LEU A 522 9.63 -18.58 -23.61
CA LEU A 522 9.69 -19.88 -22.93
C LEU A 522 10.80 -19.95 -21.88
N GLU A 523 11.98 -19.42 -22.19
CA GLU A 523 13.11 -19.38 -21.27
C GLU A 523 12.75 -18.62 -20.00
N ARG A 524 12.07 -17.48 -20.15
CA ARG A 524 11.75 -16.63 -19.01
C ARG A 524 10.50 -17.05 -18.25
N PHE A 525 9.44 -17.43 -18.97
CA PHE A 525 8.10 -17.58 -18.40
C PHE A 525 7.59 -19.02 -18.45
N GLY A 526 8.36 -19.97 -18.98
CA GLY A 526 7.94 -21.35 -19.20
C GLY A 526 7.59 -22.15 -17.92
N THR A 527 7.96 -21.64 -16.74
CA THR A 527 7.64 -22.22 -15.42
C THR A 527 6.61 -21.41 -14.62
N ALA A 528 6.01 -20.38 -15.23
CA ALA A 528 5.02 -19.56 -14.57
C ALA A 528 3.77 -20.36 -14.19
N THR A 529 3.23 -20.09 -13.00
CA THR A 529 1.99 -20.72 -12.50
C THR A 529 0.75 -19.88 -12.77
N ASP A 530 0.93 -18.56 -12.92
CA ASP A 530 -0.16 -17.62 -13.14
C ASP A 530 -0.77 -17.79 -14.54
N LEU A 531 -2.10 -17.91 -14.60
CA LEU A 531 -2.84 -18.15 -15.84
C LEU A 531 -2.53 -17.07 -16.90
N GLU A 532 -2.48 -15.80 -16.47
CA GLU A 532 -2.22 -14.64 -17.33
C GLU A 532 -0.87 -14.69 -18.05
N VAL A 533 0.09 -15.45 -17.52
CA VAL A 533 1.43 -15.66 -18.11
C VAL A 533 1.47 -16.99 -18.87
N ARG A 534 0.82 -18.04 -18.34
CA ARG A 534 0.72 -19.36 -18.97
C ARG A 534 0.02 -19.31 -20.32
N GLU A 535 -1.01 -18.47 -20.48
CA GLU A 535 -1.72 -18.33 -21.74
C GLU A 535 -0.80 -17.83 -22.88
N PRO A 536 -0.08 -16.70 -22.74
CA PRO A 536 0.93 -16.29 -23.74
C PRO A 536 1.97 -17.38 -24.02
N VAL A 537 2.46 -18.09 -23.00
CA VAL A 537 3.45 -19.17 -23.15
C VAL A 537 2.90 -20.31 -24.01
N ALA A 538 1.66 -20.75 -23.76
CA ALA A 538 1.01 -21.78 -24.57
C ALA A 538 0.80 -21.32 -26.02
N LYS A 539 0.37 -20.08 -26.24
CA LYS A 539 0.24 -19.51 -27.59
C LYS A 539 1.59 -19.37 -28.30
N GLY A 540 2.66 -19.06 -27.55
CA GLY A 540 4.03 -18.99 -28.03
C GLY A 540 4.58 -20.34 -28.50
N LEU A 541 4.36 -21.41 -27.73
CA LEU A 541 4.71 -22.77 -28.15
C LEU A 541 4.02 -23.16 -29.46
N ARG A 542 2.71 -22.92 -29.56
CA ARG A 542 1.97 -23.17 -30.80
C ARG A 542 2.57 -22.39 -31.97
N THR A 543 2.78 -21.09 -31.79
CA THR A 543 3.32 -20.20 -32.85
C THR A 543 4.73 -20.62 -33.27
N LYS A 544 5.56 -21.06 -32.31
CA LYS A 544 6.89 -21.61 -32.60
C LYS A 544 6.79 -22.87 -33.45
N ALA A 545 5.89 -23.79 -33.10
CA ALA A 545 5.67 -25.02 -33.86
C ALA A 545 5.17 -24.72 -35.29
N ASP A 546 4.25 -23.77 -35.44
CA ASP A 546 3.76 -23.30 -36.74
C ASP A 546 4.88 -22.71 -37.60
N ASN A 547 5.71 -21.82 -37.03
CA ASN A 547 6.82 -21.21 -37.76
C ASN A 547 7.88 -22.24 -38.17
N LEU A 548 8.17 -23.24 -37.31
CA LEU A 548 9.06 -24.36 -37.66
C LEU A 548 8.50 -25.21 -38.80
N HIS A 549 7.18 -25.42 -38.81
CA HIS A 549 6.50 -26.13 -39.91
C HIS A 549 6.63 -25.37 -41.23
N VAL A 550 6.39 -24.05 -41.22
CA VAL A 550 6.57 -23.18 -42.39
C VAL A 550 7.99 -23.25 -42.96
N LEU A 551 9.00 -23.42 -42.09
CA LEU A 551 10.40 -23.59 -42.50
C LEU A 551 10.75 -25.02 -42.96
N GLY A 552 9.79 -25.95 -43.02
CA GLY A 552 10.01 -27.35 -43.38
C GLY A 552 10.71 -28.17 -42.28
N ARG A 553 10.81 -27.64 -41.06
CA ARG A 553 11.43 -28.31 -39.89
C ARG A 553 10.39 -29.15 -39.15
N SER A 554 9.69 -30.02 -39.88
CA SER A 554 8.48 -30.72 -39.42
C SER A 554 8.69 -31.57 -38.15
N ASN A 555 9.83 -32.24 -38.01
CA ASN A 555 10.13 -33.02 -36.80
C ASN A 555 10.29 -32.13 -35.55
N GLU A 556 10.89 -30.95 -35.69
CA GLU A 556 11.03 -30.00 -34.60
C GLU A 556 9.69 -29.34 -34.27
N SER A 557 8.88 -29.05 -35.29
CA SER A 557 7.50 -28.60 -35.11
C SER A 557 6.68 -29.59 -34.26
N ILE A 558 6.72 -30.88 -34.62
CA ILE A 558 6.04 -31.95 -33.85
C ILE A 558 6.55 -31.99 -32.40
N ALA A 559 7.87 -31.89 -32.17
CA ALA A 559 8.42 -31.89 -30.82
C ALA A 559 7.95 -30.70 -29.97
N VAL A 560 7.77 -29.51 -30.57
CA VAL A 560 7.23 -28.34 -29.87
C VAL A 560 5.73 -28.51 -29.58
N TYR A 561 4.97 -29.13 -30.48
CA TYR A 561 3.58 -29.51 -30.20
C TYR A 561 3.46 -30.51 -29.05
N ASP A 562 4.36 -31.49 -28.99
CA ASP A 562 4.43 -32.44 -27.87
C ASP A 562 4.73 -31.73 -26.55
N ASP A 563 5.63 -30.75 -26.53
CA ASP A 563 5.90 -29.93 -25.34
C ASP A 563 4.67 -29.13 -24.89
N LEU A 564 3.93 -28.52 -25.83
CA LEU A 564 2.68 -27.82 -25.54
C LEU A 564 1.65 -28.75 -24.88
N ILE A 565 1.43 -29.94 -25.45
CA ILE A 565 0.47 -30.92 -24.93
C ILE A 565 0.94 -31.45 -23.58
N ALA A 566 2.23 -31.76 -23.42
CA ALA A 566 2.77 -32.26 -22.15
C ALA A 566 2.62 -31.25 -21.01
N ARG A 567 2.82 -29.96 -21.27
CA ARG A 567 2.73 -28.90 -20.24
C ARG A 567 1.29 -28.55 -19.87
N PHE A 568 0.38 -28.56 -20.83
CA PHE A 568 -0.95 -27.98 -20.66
C PHE A 568 -2.12 -28.94 -20.91
N GLY A 569 -1.87 -30.20 -21.28
CA GLY A 569 -2.92 -31.17 -21.62
C GLY A 569 -3.86 -31.54 -20.47
N SER A 570 -3.45 -31.28 -19.22
CA SER A 570 -4.30 -31.44 -18.02
C SER A 570 -4.89 -30.13 -17.50
N ALA A 571 -4.66 -29.01 -18.19
CA ALA A 571 -5.19 -27.71 -17.81
C ALA A 571 -6.72 -27.69 -17.89
N THR A 572 -7.36 -27.09 -16.90
CA THR A 572 -8.83 -26.97 -16.85
C THR A 572 -9.30 -25.61 -17.37
N GLU A 573 -8.38 -24.66 -17.47
CA GLU A 573 -8.63 -23.29 -17.87
C GLU A 573 -8.91 -23.23 -19.39
N VAL A 574 -10.05 -22.63 -19.75
CA VAL A 574 -10.52 -22.57 -21.15
C VAL A 574 -9.45 -22.07 -22.13
N PRO A 575 -8.69 -20.99 -21.87
CA PRO A 575 -7.67 -20.51 -22.80
C PRO A 575 -6.57 -21.54 -23.08
N LEU A 576 -6.18 -22.32 -22.07
CA LEU A 576 -5.12 -23.33 -22.19
C LEU A 576 -5.63 -24.58 -22.90
N ARG A 577 -6.85 -25.03 -22.60
CA ARG A 577 -7.52 -26.11 -23.34
C ARG A 577 -7.63 -25.79 -24.83
N LEU A 578 -8.01 -24.56 -25.16
CA LEU A 578 -8.05 -24.09 -26.55
C LEU A 578 -6.66 -24.08 -27.20
N ALA A 579 -5.62 -23.69 -26.46
CA ALA A 579 -4.26 -23.73 -26.97
C ALA A 579 -3.82 -25.18 -27.27
N VAL A 580 -4.10 -26.14 -26.38
CA VAL A 580 -3.79 -27.57 -26.57
C VAL A 580 -4.58 -28.16 -27.74
N ALA A 581 -5.88 -27.90 -27.82
CA ALA A 581 -6.72 -28.39 -28.93
C ALA A 581 -6.20 -27.89 -30.29
N ASN A 582 -5.83 -26.61 -30.38
CA ASN A 582 -5.20 -26.07 -31.59
C ASN A 582 -3.82 -26.68 -31.85
N GLY A 583 -3.06 -27.00 -30.80
CA GLY A 583 -1.79 -27.71 -30.89
C GLY A 583 -1.91 -29.10 -31.47
N LEU A 584 -2.90 -29.87 -30.99
CA LEU A 584 -3.24 -31.19 -31.53
C LEU A 584 -3.61 -31.10 -33.02
N LEU A 585 -4.48 -30.16 -33.40
CA LEU A 585 -4.83 -29.92 -34.80
C LEU A 585 -3.61 -29.58 -35.66
N GLY A 586 -2.74 -28.69 -35.18
CA GLY A 586 -1.49 -28.33 -35.86
C GLY A 586 -0.57 -29.53 -36.04
N LYS A 587 -0.33 -30.31 -34.98
CA LYS A 587 0.47 -31.55 -35.03
C LYS A 587 -0.10 -32.56 -36.03
N GLY A 588 -1.42 -32.76 -36.04
CA GLY A 588 -2.09 -33.64 -36.99
C GLY A 588 -1.86 -33.21 -38.44
N ALA A 589 -1.94 -31.91 -38.73
CA ALA A 589 -1.66 -31.38 -40.06
C ALA A 589 -0.23 -31.67 -40.52
N VAL A 590 0.77 -31.50 -39.66
CA VAL A 590 2.18 -31.81 -39.96
C VAL A 590 2.38 -33.32 -40.20
N LEU A 591 1.78 -34.17 -39.37
CA LEU A 591 1.88 -35.63 -39.51
C LEU A 591 1.28 -36.12 -40.83
N ARG A 592 0.13 -35.55 -41.22
CA ARG A 592 -0.52 -35.84 -42.51
C ARG A 592 0.38 -35.49 -43.68
N GLU A 593 1.04 -34.33 -43.66
CA GLU A 593 1.97 -33.91 -44.71
C GLU A 593 3.20 -34.82 -44.81
N LEU A 594 3.64 -35.42 -43.69
CA LEU A 594 4.69 -36.43 -43.66
C LEU A 594 4.21 -37.84 -44.04
N GLY A 595 2.91 -38.04 -44.32
CA GLY A 595 2.33 -39.35 -44.62
C GLY A 595 2.19 -40.29 -43.42
N ARG A 596 2.24 -39.75 -42.19
CA ARG A 596 2.12 -40.51 -40.93
C ARG A 596 0.66 -40.62 -40.49
N TYR A 597 -0.17 -41.25 -41.31
CA TYR A 597 -1.63 -41.28 -41.12
C TYR A 597 -2.11 -42.03 -39.86
N GLU A 598 -1.36 -43.05 -39.41
CA GLU A 598 -1.69 -43.75 -38.16
C GLU A 598 -1.52 -42.84 -36.94
N ASP A 599 -0.41 -42.10 -36.89
CA ASP A 599 -0.15 -41.13 -35.84
C ASP A 599 -1.15 -39.96 -35.91
N GLU A 600 -1.51 -39.50 -37.11
CA GLU A 600 -2.55 -38.49 -37.30
C GLU A 600 -3.91 -38.95 -36.74
N SER A 601 -4.32 -40.20 -37.01
CA SER A 601 -5.58 -40.74 -36.50
C SER A 601 -5.61 -40.75 -34.97
N ALA A 602 -4.49 -41.11 -34.34
CA ALA A 602 -4.37 -41.10 -32.88
C ALA A 602 -4.56 -39.69 -32.29
N ILE A 603 -4.09 -38.64 -32.98
CA ILE A 603 -4.28 -37.24 -32.57
C ILE A 603 -5.75 -36.82 -32.62
N TYR A 604 -6.52 -37.26 -33.62
CA TYR A 604 -7.95 -36.94 -33.67
C TYR A 604 -8.76 -37.62 -32.56
N ASP A 605 -8.36 -38.83 -32.17
CA ASP A 605 -8.98 -39.50 -31.03
C ASP A 605 -8.63 -38.80 -29.70
N GLU A 606 -7.37 -38.36 -29.53
CA GLU A 606 -6.94 -37.54 -28.40
C GLU A 606 -7.69 -36.20 -28.35
N LEU A 607 -7.87 -35.54 -29.50
CA LEU A 607 -8.64 -34.30 -29.61
C LEU A 607 -10.12 -34.51 -29.24
N ARG A 608 -10.73 -35.64 -29.67
CA ARG A 608 -12.12 -35.97 -29.31
C ARG A 608 -12.25 -36.15 -27.79
N ALA A 609 -11.35 -36.91 -27.18
CA ALA A 609 -11.31 -37.09 -25.73
C ALA A 609 -11.10 -35.76 -24.98
N HIS A 610 -10.25 -34.88 -25.52
CA HIS A 610 -10.02 -33.55 -24.97
C HIS A 610 -11.25 -32.63 -25.11
N GLY A 611 -11.98 -32.73 -26.23
CA GLY A 611 -13.20 -31.94 -26.50
C GLY A 611 -14.42 -32.36 -25.68
N GLU A 612 -14.53 -33.64 -25.30
CA GLU A 612 -15.60 -34.14 -24.43
C GLU A 612 -15.43 -33.73 -22.95
N CYS A 613 -14.20 -33.38 -22.55
CA CYS A 613 -13.89 -32.77 -21.25
C CYS A 613 -14.00 -31.22 -21.27
N ALA A 614 -14.27 -30.63 -22.44
CA ALA A 614 -14.27 -29.18 -22.66
C ALA A 614 -15.61 -28.53 -22.29
#